data_AF-S0FIU7-F1
#
_entry.id   AF-S0FIU7-F1
#
_cell.length_a   1.000
_cell.length_b   1.000
_cell.length_c   1.000
_cell.angle_alpha   90.00
_cell.angle_beta   90.00
_cell.angle_gamma   90.00
#
_symmetry.space_group_name_H-M   'P 1'
#
loop_
_entity.id
_entity.type
_entity.pdbx_description
1 polymer ?
#
loop_
_entity_poly.entity_id
_entity_poly.type
_entity_poly.pdbx_seq_one_letter_code
_entity_poly.pdbx_strand_id
1 'polypeptide(L)'
;MIVAVQSNLTELSKALSQRGYNVVDLYTYRNPIDAVVYEGGRFDFSAITEENTNPVMSTSSKSSYGVFIVCANGKSIDEIDYMLKNRCYSSFF
;
A
#
# COMPACT_ATOMS: atom_id res chain seq x y z
N MET A 1 2.28 -10.23 -0.65
CA MET A 1 2.45 -8.76 -0.74
C MET A 1 1.86 -8.14 0.52
N ILE A 2 2.64 -7.27 1.18
CA ILE A 2 2.21 -6.54 2.38
C ILE A 2 1.63 -5.20 1.94
N VAL A 3 0.37 -4.97 2.29
CA VAL A 3 -0.38 -3.78 1.89
C VAL A 3 -0.75 -3.00 3.13
N ALA A 4 -0.20 -1.80 3.27
CA ALA A 4 -0.63 -0.88 4.30
C ALA A 4 -1.95 -0.21 3.88
N VAL A 5 -2.96 -0.29 4.72
CA VAL A 5 -4.27 0.30 4.47
C VAL A 5 -4.55 1.33 5.56
N GLN A 6 -5.13 2.47 5.16
CA GLN A 6 -5.56 3.50 6.10
C GLN A 6 -6.60 2.94 7.08
N SER A 7 -6.49 3.27 8.38
CA SER A 7 -7.30 2.64 9.45
C SER A 7 -8.83 2.82 9.30
N ASN A 8 -9.27 3.82 8.55
CA ASN A 8 -10.69 4.07 8.26
C ASN A 8 -11.27 3.17 7.15
N LEU A 9 -10.45 2.38 6.46
CA LEU A 9 -10.84 1.53 5.32
C LEU A 9 -11.02 0.06 5.72
N THR A 10 -11.78 -0.20 6.78
CA THR A 10 -11.94 -1.55 7.35
C THR A 10 -12.56 -2.55 6.36
N GLU A 11 -13.55 -2.14 5.57
CA GLU A 11 -14.18 -3.02 4.58
C GLU A 11 -13.21 -3.41 3.46
N LEU A 12 -12.44 -2.45 2.99
CA LEU A 12 -11.43 -2.64 1.95
C LEU A 12 -10.26 -3.49 2.45
N SER A 13 -9.82 -3.27 3.69
CA SER A 13 -8.84 -4.12 4.38
C SER A 13 -9.31 -5.58 4.43
N LYS A 14 -10.57 -5.81 4.83
CA LYS A 14 -11.14 -7.16 4.87
C LYS A 14 -11.21 -7.79 3.48
N ALA A 15 -11.63 -7.03 2.47
CA ALA A 15 -11.74 -7.51 1.10
C ALA A 15 -10.37 -7.84 0.49
N LEU A 16 -9.33 -7.05 0.77
CA LEU A 16 -7.95 -7.34 0.37
C LEU A 16 -7.40 -8.57 1.11
N SER A 17 -7.67 -8.69 2.41
CA SER A 17 -7.26 -9.87 3.19
C SER A 17 -7.88 -11.16 2.64
N GLN A 18 -9.16 -11.13 2.26
CA GLN A 18 -9.84 -12.26 1.60
C GLN A 18 -9.24 -12.66 0.26
N ARG A 19 -8.55 -11.73 -0.42
CA ARG A 19 -7.84 -11.98 -1.69
C ARG A 19 -6.42 -12.50 -1.51
N GLY A 20 -5.97 -12.68 -0.26
CA GLY A 20 -4.65 -13.22 0.07
C GLY A 20 -3.57 -12.16 0.29
N TYR A 21 -3.94 -10.89 0.42
CA TYR A 21 -2.99 -9.84 0.81
C TYR A 21 -2.77 -9.82 2.32
N ASN A 22 -1.54 -9.51 2.73
CA ASN A 22 -1.22 -9.31 4.12
C ASN A 22 -1.47 -7.83 4.45
N VAL A 23 -2.66 -7.55 4.98
CA VAL A 23 -3.10 -6.17 5.23
C VAL A 23 -2.63 -5.72 6.60
N VAL A 24 -1.93 -4.59 6.63
CA VAL A 24 -1.39 -3.98 7.83
C VAL A 24 -1.91 -2.56 7.97
N ASP A 25 -1.92 -2.06 9.20
CA ASP A 25 -2.34 -0.69 9.46
C ASP A 25 -1.22 0.30 9.09
N LEU A 26 -1.56 1.33 8.32
CA LEU A 26 -0.60 2.28 7.78
C LEU A 26 0.16 3.07 8.86
N TYR A 27 -0.48 3.41 9.97
CA TYR A 27 0.11 4.33 10.96
C TYR A 27 0.90 3.61 12.05
N THR A 28 0.60 2.33 12.29
CA THR A 28 1.22 1.53 13.34
C THR A 28 2.29 0.57 12.81
N TYR A 29 2.23 0.18 11.54
CA TYR A 29 3.16 -0.79 10.97
C TYR A 29 4.47 -0.14 10.50
N ARG A 30 5.58 -0.53 11.11
CA ARG A 30 6.92 0.03 10.87
C ARG A 30 7.88 -0.92 10.14
N ASN A 31 7.36 -1.96 9.50
CA ASN A 31 8.20 -2.82 8.67
C ASN A 31 8.01 -2.49 7.18
N PRO A 32 8.87 -3.01 6.30
CA PRO A 32 8.75 -2.76 4.88
C PRO A 32 7.41 -3.23 4.31
N ILE A 33 6.82 -2.38 3.48
CA ILE A 33 5.55 -2.62 2.81
C ILE A 33 5.75 -2.56 1.31
N ASP A 34 4.94 -3.31 0.57
CA ASP A 34 4.98 -3.29 -0.89
C ASP A 34 4.10 -2.19 -1.47
N ALA A 35 2.96 -1.94 -0.83
CA ALA A 35 1.98 -1.00 -1.31
C ALA A 35 1.23 -0.30 -0.16
N VAL A 36 0.72 0.89 -0.45
CA VAL A 36 -0.16 1.67 0.42
C VAL A 36 -1.47 1.90 -0.30
N VAL A 37 -2.59 1.64 0.38
CA VAL A 37 -3.92 1.99 -0.11
C VAL A 37 -4.54 3.03 0.83
N TYR A 38 -4.95 4.14 0.24
CA TYR A 38 -5.57 5.24 0.97
C TYR A 38 -6.84 5.73 0.26
N GLU A 39 -7.70 6.44 0.99
CA GLU A 39 -8.88 7.07 0.43
C GLU A 39 -8.94 8.55 0.81
N GLY A 40 -9.54 9.36 -0.06
CA GLY A 40 -9.73 10.78 0.15
C GLY A 40 -8.69 11.67 -0.53
N GLY A 41 -8.93 12.98 -0.50
CA GLY A 41 -8.14 13.97 -1.25
C GLY A 41 -6.83 14.40 -0.57
N ARG A 42 -6.56 13.96 0.65
CA ARG A 42 -5.36 14.34 1.43
C ARG A 42 -4.74 13.11 2.06
N PHE A 43 -3.82 12.49 1.34
CA PHE A 43 -2.93 11.48 1.89
C PHE A 43 -1.76 12.15 2.59
N ASP A 44 -1.52 11.80 3.86
CA ASP A 44 -0.34 12.25 4.57
C ASP A 44 0.84 11.32 4.23
N PHE A 45 1.72 11.79 3.35
CA PHE A 45 2.93 11.06 2.96
C PHE A 45 3.88 10.80 4.14
N SER A 46 3.75 11.57 5.23
CA SER A 46 4.53 11.36 6.46
C SER A 46 4.21 10.03 7.13
N ALA A 47 3.08 9.39 6.78
CA ALA A 47 2.73 8.06 7.24
C ALA A 47 3.63 6.96 6.65
N ILE A 48 4.31 7.23 5.54
CA ILE A 48 5.29 6.30 4.94
C ILE A 48 6.68 6.69 5.45
N THR A 49 7.20 5.90 6.37
CA THR A 49 8.51 6.18 6.99
C THR A 49 9.66 5.51 6.23
N GLU A 50 10.90 5.91 6.55
CA GLU A 50 12.10 5.24 6.05
C GLU A 50 12.11 3.74 6.41
N GLU A 51 11.53 3.34 7.54
CA GLU A 51 11.42 1.94 7.96
C GLU A 51 10.49 1.13 7.04
N ASN A 52 9.53 1.80 6.38
CA ASN A 52 8.63 1.17 5.41
C ASN A 52 9.24 1.03 4.01
N THR A 53 10.31 1.79 3.71
CA THR A 53 10.93 1.93 2.37
C THR A 53 12.37 1.40 2.31
N ASN A 54 12.95 1.04 3.46
CA ASN A 54 14.28 0.45 3.54
C ASN A 54 14.22 -1.08 3.67
N PRO A 55 15.05 -1.83 2.94
CA PRO A 55 15.16 -3.27 3.14
C PRO A 55 15.71 -3.61 4.53
N VAL A 56 15.10 -4.60 5.22
CA VAL A 56 15.47 -5.07 6.58
C VAL A 56 16.93 -5.58 6.66
N MET A 57 17.56 -5.88 5.53
CA MET A 57 18.99 -6.16 5.41
C MET A 57 19.56 -5.40 4.21
N SER A 58 20.36 -4.36 4.44
CA SER A 58 21.28 -3.87 3.41
C SER A 58 22.66 -3.65 3.98
N THR A 59 23.41 -4.75 4.07
CA THR A 59 24.84 -4.70 3.77
C THR A 59 24.97 -4.52 2.27
N SER A 60 25.41 -3.33 1.85
CA SER A 60 25.96 -3.08 0.51
C SER A 60 25.05 -3.36 -0.70
N SER A 61 24.03 -2.53 -0.93
CA SER A 61 23.76 -1.91 -2.25
C SER A 61 22.46 -1.09 -2.21
N LYS A 62 22.52 0.12 -2.76
CA LYS A 62 21.52 1.19 -2.73
C LYS A 62 20.27 0.90 -3.58
N SER A 63 19.55 -0.17 -3.29
CA SER A 63 18.24 -0.43 -3.89
C SER A 63 17.16 0.00 -2.90
N SER A 64 16.67 1.23 -3.03
CA SER A 64 15.52 1.72 -2.25
C SER A 64 14.30 0.85 -2.55
N TYR A 65 13.61 0.37 -1.51
CA TYR A 65 12.38 -0.40 -1.65
C TYR A 65 11.26 0.59 -1.96
N GLY A 66 10.90 0.70 -3.24
CA GLY A 66 9.81 1.58 -3.67
C GLY A 66 8.46 1.07 -3.19
N VAL A 67 7.66 1.95 -2.57
CA VAL A 67 6.31 1.65 -2.11
C VAL A 67 5.30 2.06 -3.19
N PHE A 68 4.41 1.15 -3.58
CA PHE A 68 3.37 1.45 -4.56
C PHE A 68 2.14 2.07 -3.90
N ILE A 69 1.84 3.33 -4.20
CA ILE A 69 0.75 4.07 -3.56
C ILE A 69 -0.49 4.02 -4.45
N VAL A 70 -1.64 3.60 -3.91
CA VAL A 70 -2.93 3.45 -4.61
C VAL A 70 -4.00 4.27 -3.90
N CYS A 71 -4.69 5.11 -4.68
CA CYS A 71 -5.89 5.81 -4.23
C CYS A 71 -7.12 4.93 -4.48
N ALA A 72 -7.82 4.54 -3.41
CA ALA A 72 -9.06 3.77 -3.47
C ALA A 72 -10.31 4.62 -3.77
N ASN A 73 -10.19 5.95 -3.78
CA ASN A 73 -11.34 6.84 -3.93
C ASN A 73 -12.09 6.59 -5.26
N GLY A 74 -13.35 6.16 -5.16
CA GLY A 74 -14.19 5.84 -6.31
C GLY A 74 -13.77 4.60 -7.09
N LYS A 75 -12.88 3.75 -6.55
CA LYS A 75 -12.44 2.50 -7.20
C LYS A 75 -13.07 1.28 -6.55
N SER A 76 -13.40 0.30 -7.38
CA SER A 76 -13.81 -1.02 -6.91
C SER A 76 -12.62 -1.80 -6.36
N ILE A 77 -12.91 -2.79 -5.50
CA ILE A 77 -11.89 -3.70 -4.98
C ILE A 77 -11.18 -4.48 -6.10
N ASP A 78 -11.86 -4.75 -7.21
CA ASP A 78 -11.29 -5.42 -8.39
C ASP A 78 -10.28 -4.56 -9.12
N GLU A 79 -10.54 -3.26 -9.24
CA GLU A 79 -9.56 -2.33 -9.79
C GLU A 79 -8.35 -2.19 -8.87
N ILE A 80 -8.57 -2.09 -7.56
CA ILE A 80 -7.47 -2.00 -6.59
C ILE A 80 -6.61 -3.28 -6.65
N ASP A 81 -7.24 -4.46 -6.67
CA ASP A 81 -6.55 -5.74 -6.82
C ASP A 81 -5.74 -5.81 -8.12
N TYR A 82 -6.31 -5.35 -9.24
CA TYR A 82 -5.63 -5.27 -10.52
C TYR A 82 -4.41 -4.33 -10.45
N MET A 83 -4.57 -3.14 -9.88
CA MET A 83 -3.50 -2.15 -9.73
C MET A 83 -2.36 -2.70 -8.87
N LEU A 84 -2.71 -3.36 -7.75
CA LEU A 84 -1.75 -3.96 -6.84
C LEU A 84 -0.98 -5.14 -7.47
N LYS A 85 -1.64 -6.01 -8.23
CA LYS A 85 -1.00 -7.16 -8.91
C LYS A 85 -0.07 -6.72 -10.04
N ASN A 86 -0.51 -5.77 -10.85
CA ASN A 86 0.22 -5.33 -12.04
C ASN A 86 1.16 -4.15 -11.77
N ARG A 87 1.12 -3.58 -10.55
CA ARG A 87 1.84 -2.35 -10.17
C ARG A 87 1.64 -1.23 -11.20
N CYS A 88 0.42 -1.09 -11.71
CA CYS A 88 0.06 -0.08 -12.69
C CYS A 88 -1.15 0.71 -12.20
N TYR A 89 -1.22 1.98 -12.62
CA TYR A 89 -2.42 2.78 -12.40
C TYR A 89 -3.45 2.47 -13.48
N SER A 90 -4.73 2.50 -13.11
CA SER A 90 -5.82 2.56 -14.08
C SER A 90 -5.62 3.79 -14.97
N SER A 91 -6.00 3.69 -16.25
CA SER A 91 -6.04 4.84 -17.15
C SER A 91 -6.85 5.98 -16.50
N PHE A 92 -6.40 7.21 -16.70
CA PHE A 92 -7.13 8.41 -16.26
C PHE A 92 -8.34 8.73 -17.15
N PHE A 93 -8.52 7.98 -18.24
CA PHE A 93 -9.53 8.15 -19.29
C PHE A 93 -10.14 6.81 -19.69
#